data_AF-A0A2D6HDC8-F1
#
_entry.id   AF-A0A2D6HDC8-F1
#
_cell.length_a   1.000
_cell.length_b   1.000
_cell.length_c   1.000
_cell.angle_alpha   90.00
_cell.angle_beta   90.00
_cell.angle_gamma   90.00
#
_symmetry.space_group_name_H-M   'P 1'
#
loop_
_entity.id
_entity.type
_entity.pdbx_description
1 polymer ?
#
loop_
_entity_poly.entity_id
_entity_poly.type
_entity_poly.pdbx_seq_one_letter_code
_entity_poly.pdbx_strand_id
1 'polypeptide(L)'
;MARLVELCTPLDPTLTSDHHDRQLRERREQVARLKAAGREVGLEALRAYRELAHEDNPLMVRLRTLEVGAHAAPRDARPLLEKLILEYGHPMDVRTESLRLLAETAPARAVEVIDPLVRVKRKSQTVPEDEFLVRSYVTACQGSNTSPVDALVDVATNIFKQDAARHYAAQALGDFGHEPLAVKALETLLIESTGNTYLRIKAAQSLRKILPAEQACTLFGSVAEREAGVNFLKFLNNMLEDLGCP
;
A
#
# COMPACT_ATOMS: atom_id res chain seq x y z
N MET A 1 -3.74 -24.49 15.51
CA MET A 1 -3.48 -23.06 15.77
C MET A 1 -2.50 -22.74 16.90
N ALA A 2 -2.47 -23.48 18.01
CA ALA A 2 -1.71 -23.16 19.23
C ALA A 2 -0.23 -22.75 19.03
N ARG A 3 0.52 -23.46 18.17
CA ARG A 3 1.93 -23.11 17.88
C ARG A 3 2.09 -21.71 17.26
N LEU A 4 1.14 -21.27 16.43
CA LEU A 4 1.20 -19.92 15.86
C LEU A 4 1.05 -18.87 16.96
N VAL A 5 0.12 -19.09 17.90
CA VAL A 5 -0.11 -18.18 19.02
C VAL A 5 1.15 -18.05 19.86
N GLU A 6 1.76 -19.18 20.24
CA GLU A 6 3.04 -19.22 20.97
C GLU A 6 4.15 -18.44 20.26
N LEU A 7 4.31 -18.63 18.95
CA LEU A 7 5.32 -17.93 18.14
C LEU A 7 5.04 -16.43 17.94
N CYS A 8 3.81 -15.99 18.18
CA CYS A 8 3.40 -14.60 18.09
C CYS A 8 3.36 -13.89 19.46
N THR A 9 3.45 -14.64 20.56
CA THR A 9 3.61 -14.09 21.91
C THR A 9 5.03 -13.56 22.07
N PRO A 10 5.21 -12.33 22.60
CA PRO A 10 6.53 -11.77 22.84
C PRO A 10 7.37 -12.68 23.74
N LEU A 11 8.63 -12.87 23.36
CA LEU A 11 9.63 -13.49 24.22
C LEU A 11 10.04 -12.53 25.34
N ASP A 12 10.69 -13.10 26.37
CA ASP A 12 11.36 -12.31 27.40
C ASP A 12 12.37 -11.35 26.73
N PRO A 13 12.30 -10.03 26.99
CA PRO A 13 13.17 -9.04 26.37
C PRO A 13 14.65 -9.17 26.76
N THR A 14 14.97 -9.97 27.78
CA THR A 14 16.35 -10.24 28.22
C THR A 14 17.05 -11.33 27.39
N LEU A 15 16.32 -12.03 26.54
CA LEU A 15 16.89 -13.04 25.65
C LEU A 15 17.77 -12.41 24.58
N THR A 16 18.79 -13.16 24.15
CA THR A 16 19.71 -12.72 23.11
C THR A 16 19.04 -12.69 21.73
N SER A 17 19.60 -11.88 20.83
CA SER A 17 19.04 -11.64 19.48
C SER A 17 18.78 -12.91 18.68
N ASP A 18 19.61 -13.95 18.85
CA ASP A 18 19.47 -15.22 18.13
C ASP A 18 18.16 -15.96 18.45
N HIS A 19 17.62 -15.81 19.67
CA HIS A 19 16.30 -16.34 20.03
C HIS A 19 15.17 -15.59 19.31
N HIS A 20 15.24 -14.26 19.30
CA HIS A 20 14.26 -13.43 18.59
C HIS A 20 14.28 -13.69 17.08
N ASP A 21 15.47 -13.82 16.49
CA ASP A 21 15.64 -14.12 15.07
C ASP A 21 15.12 -15.51 14.72
N ARG A 22 15.34 -16.50 15.60
CA ARG A 22 14.81 -17.86 15.43
C ARG A 22 13.28 -17.84 15.49
N GLN A 23 12.68 -17.20 16.49
CA GLN A 23 11.22 -17.10 16.62
C GLN A 23 10.61 -16.39 15.40
N LEU A 24 11.25 -15.33 14.91
CA LEU A 24 10.81 -14.62 13.70
C LEU A 24 10.79 -15.53 12.47
N ARG A 25 11.84 -16.34 12.25
CA ARG A 25 11.91 -17.29 11.13
C ARG A 25 10.83 -18.36 11.25
N GLU A 26 10.75 -19.02 12.40
CA GLU A 26 9.75 -20.07 12.65
C GLU A 26 8.32 -19.55 12.50
N ARG A 27 8.04 -18.32 12.96
CA ARG A 27 6.74 -17.68 12.77
C ARG A 27 6.42 -17.50 11.29
N ARG A 28 7.36 -17.01 10.48
CA ARG A 28 7.14 -16.80 9.03
C ARG A 28 6.83 -18.12 8.32
N GLU A 29 7.61 -19.16 8.61
CA GLU A 29 7.39 -20.50 8.06
C GLU A 29 6.03 -21.06 8.48
N GLN A 30 5.68 -20.90 9.76
CA GLN A 30 4.41 -21.36 10.29
C GLN A 30 3.22 -20.66 9.64
N VAL A 31 3.28 -19.33 9.47
CA VAL A 31 2.24 -18.55 8.80
C VAL A 31 2.11 -19.01 7.34
N ALA A 32 3.21 -19.11 6.61
CA ALA A 32 3.19 -19.57 5.21
C ALA A 32 2.56 -20.95 5.07
N ARG A 33 2.94 -21.90 5.95
CA ARG A 33 2.35 -23.24 5.99
C ARG A 33 0.85 -23.20 6.25
N LEU A 34 0.40 -22.43 7.24
CA LEU A 34 -1.02 -22.37 7.61
C LEU A 34 -1.89 -21.67 6.56
N LYS A 35 -1.37 -20.63 5.88
CA LYS A 35 -2.06 -19.96 4.77
C LYS A 35 -2.41 -20.93 3.63
N ALA A 36 -1.56 -21.94 3.41
CA ALA A 36 -1.75 -22.96 2.38
C ALA A 36 -2.49 -24.22 2.87
N ALA A 37 -2.85 -24.32 4.15
CA ALA A 37 -3.37 -25.54 4.76
C ALA A 37 -4.88 -25.79 4.52
N GLY A 38 -5.54 -24.91 3.77
CA GLY A 38 -6.93 -25.06 3.35
C GLY A 38 -7.96 -24.54 4.36
N ARG A 39 -9.24 -24.66 3.96
CA ARG A 39 -10.36 -23.95 4.57
C ARG A 39 -10.54 -24.21 6.06
N GLU A 40 -10.44 -25.46 6.52
CA GLU A 40 -10.67 -25.80 7.93
C GLU A 40 -9.65 -25.11 8.87
N VAL A 41 -8.39 -25.03 8.45
CA VAL A 41 -7.36 -24.28 9.19
C VAL A 41 -7.66 -22.79 9.18
N GLY A 42 -8.17 -22.25 8.07
CA GLY A 42 -8.64 -20.87 8.01
C GLY A 42 -9.80 -20.61 8.98
N LEU A 43 -10.78 -21.51 9.05
CA LEU A 43 -11.89 -21.41 10.00
C LEU A 43 -11.42 -21.49 11.46
N GLU A 44 -10.46 -22.36 11.78
CA GLU A 44 -9.83 -22.42 13.10
C GLU A 44 -9.12 -21.10 13.42
N ALA A 45 -8.40 -20.52 12.45
CA ALA A 45 -7.70 -19.25 12.63
C ALA A 45 -8.67 -18.08 12.88
N LEU A 46 -9.79 -18.03 12.15
CA LEU A 46 -10.84 -17.03 12.34
C LEU A 46 -11.54 -17.18 13.69
N ARG A 47 -11.72 -18.40 14.20
CA ARG A 47 -12.23 -18.63 15.56
C ARG A 47 -11.23 -18.13 16.61
N ALA A 48 -9.96 -18.51 16.48
CA ALA A 48 -8.90 -18.06 17.36
C ALA A 48 -8.77 -16.53 17.36
N TYR A 49 -8.85 -15.88 16.19
CA TYR A 49 -8.87 -14.43 16.09
C TYR A 49 -10.00 -13.81 16.91
N ARG A 50 -11.23 -14.34 16.84
CA ARG A 50 -12.38 -13.79 17.57
C ARG A 50 -12.24 -13.95 19.08
N GLU A 51 -11.71 -15.09 19.53
CA GLU A 51 -11.42 -15.34 20.95
C GLU A 51 -10.31 -14.43 21.48
N LEU A 52 -9.33 -14.11 20.62
CA LEU A 52 -8.15 -13.32 20.95
C LEU A 52 -8.26 -11.85 20.49
N ALA A 53 -9.44 -11.40 20.05
CA ALA A 53 -9.63 -10.06 19.47
C ALA A 53 -9.48 -8.93 20.50
N HIS A 54 -9.49 -9.25 21.80
CA HIS A 54 -9.35 -8.27 22.88
C HIS A 54 -8.02 -7.51 22.81
N GLU A 55 -8.03 -6.25 23.24
CA GLU A 55 -6.84 -5.37 23.17
C GLU A 55 -5.67 -5.84 24.03
N ASP A 56 -5.94 -6.61 25.07
CA ASP A 56 -4.92 -7.18 25.97
C ASP A 56 -4.10 -8.29 25.32
N ASN A 57 -4.60 -8.87 24.22
CA ASN A 57 -3.85 -9.90 23.49
C ASN A 57 -2.76 -9.25 22.62
N PRO A 58 -1.56 -9.86 22.51
CA PRO A 58 -0.50 -9.32 21.68
C PRO A 58 -0.97 -9.04 20.25
N LEU A 59 -0.71 -7.83 19.75
CA LEU A 59 -1.12 -7.40 18.41
C LEU A 59 -0.72 -8.42 17.33
N MET A 60 0.49 -8.97 17.42
CA MET A 60 0.99 -9.96 16.45
C MET A 60 0.13 -11.23 16.40
N VAL A 61 -0.40 -11.70 17.54
CA VAL A 61 -1.29 -12.87 17.58
C VAL A 61 -2.57 -12.58 16.79
N ARG A 62 -3.17 -11.40 17.01
CA ARG A 62 -4.37 -10.97 16.30
C ARG A 62 -4.13 -10.85 14.80
N LEU A 63 -3.06 -10.16 14.39
CA LEU A 63 -2.75 -9.95 12.97
C LEU A 63 -2.48 -11.27 12.25
N ARG A 64 -1.72 -12.20 12.86
CA ARG A 64 -1.34 -13.46 12.18
C ARG A 64 -2.47 -14.48 12.14
N THR A 65 -3.33 -14.53 13.16
CA THR A 65 -4.54 -15.36 13.10
C THR A 65 -5.53 -14.84 12.05
N LEU A 66 -5.69 -13.51 11.95
CA LEU A 66 -6.50 -12.89 10.89
C LEU A 66 -5.92 -13.15 9.50
N GLU A 67 -4.60 -12.99 9.32
CA GLU A 67 -3.91 -13.26 8.06
C GLU A 67 -4.09 -14.71 7.60
N VAL A 68 -3.84 -15.68 8.49
CA VAL A 68 -4.04 -17.10 8.17
C VAL A 68 -5.48 -17.36 7.79
N GLY A 69 -6.44 -16.82 8.55
CA GLY A 69 -7.87 -16.94 8.26
C GLY A 69 -8.24 -16.39 6.88
N ALA A 70 -7.73 -15.20 6.54
CA ALA A 70 -8.00 -14.53 5.27
C ALA A 70 -7.49 -15.32 4.06
N HIS A 71 -6.27 -15.87 4.12
CA HIS A 71 -5.72 -16.59 2.97
C HIS A 71 -6.21 -18.04 2.88
N ALA A 72 -6.36 -18.74 4.01
CA ALA A 72 -6.76 -20.14 4.01
C ALA A 72 -8.28 -20.33 3.81
N ALA A 73 -9.10 -19.35 4.22
CA ALA A 73 -10.56 -19.36 4.07
C ALA A 73 -11.11 -17.99 3.60
N PRO A 74 -10.75 -17.51 2.38
CA PRO A 74 -11.02 -16.14 1.94
C PRO A 74 -12.51 -15.79 1.88
N ARG A 75 -13.36 -16.73 1.45
CA ARG A 75 -14.81 -16.52 1.39
C ARG A 75 -15.42 -16.33 2.78
N ASP A 76 -14.93 -17.08 3.76
CA ASP A 76 -15.41 -17.05 5.15
C ASP A 76 -14.85 -15.83 5.91
N ALA A 77 -13.63 -15.39 5.59
CA ALA A 77 -13.00 -14.23 6.20
C ALA A 77 -13.55 -12.89 5.71
N ARG A 78 -14.00 -12.82 4.44
CA ARG A 78 -14.42 -11.58 3.78
C ARG A 78 -15.41 -10.72 4.59
N PRO A 79 -16.53 -11.23 5.13
CA PRO A 79 -17.46 -10.40 5.91
C PRO A 79 -16.81 -9.79 7.15
N LEU A 80 -15.87 -10.50 7.78
CA LEU A 80 -15.13 -9.99 8.93
C LEU A 80 -14.15 -8.89 8.50
N LEU A 81 -13.43 -9.06 7.40
CA LEU A 81 -12.50 -8.05 6.89
C LEU A 81 -13.23 -6.75 6.54
N GLU A 82 -14.36 -6.84 5.83
CA GLU A 82 -15.21 -5.69 5.51
C GLU A 82 -15.69 -4.97 6.78
N LYS A 83 -16.15 -5.75 7.77
CA LYS A 83 -16.55 -5.23 9.07
C LYS A 83 -15.42 -4.45 9.74
N LEU A 84 -14.23 -5.04 9.82
CA LEU A 84 -13.06 -4.41 10.43
C LEU A 84 -12.65 -3.11 9.72
N ILE A 85 -12.79 -3.06 8.40
CA ILE A 85 -12.51 -1.85 7.62
C ILE A 85 -13.54 -0.75 7.88
N LEU A 86 -14.83 -1.08 7.82
CA LEU A 86 -15.91 -0.10 7.75
C LEU A 86 -16.46 0.34 9.12
N GLU A 87 -16.41 -0.54 10.13
CA GLU A 87 -16.94 -0.23 11.46
C GLU A 87 -15.92 0.53 12.33
N TYR A 88 -16.44 1.41 13.18
CA TYR A 88 -15.66 2.15 14.16
C TYR A 88 -15.35 1.28 15.39
N GLY A 89 -14.26 1.62 16.09
CA GLY A 89 -13.90 1.00 17.37
C GLY A 89 -12.90 -0.15 17.26
N HIS A 90 -12.49 -0.54 16.05
CA HIS A 90 -11.39 -1.50 15.87
C HIS A 90 -10.02 -0.79 15.91
N PRO A 91 -8.98 -1.41 16.52
CA PRO A 91 -7.63 -0.86 16.53
C PRO A 91 -7.10 -0.58 15.13
N MET A 92 -6.42 0.56 14.94
CA MET A 92 -6.03 1.02 13.60
C MET A 92 -5.16 0.00 12.86
N ASP A 93 -4.22 -0.66 13.55
CA ASP A 93 -3.36 -1.70 12.95
C ASP A 93 -4.17 -2.84 12.33
N VAL A 94 -5.26 -3.25 12.98
CA VAL A 94 -6.14 -4.32 12.51
C VAL A 94 -6.94 -3.86 11.29
N ARG A 95 -7.39 -2.60 11.27
CA ARG A 95 -8.13 -2.03 10.13
C ARG A 95 -7.23 -1.89 8.91
N THR A 96 -6.01 -1.39 9.10
CA THR A 96 -4.96 -1.30 8.08
C THR A 96 -4.61 -2.67 7.52
N GLU A 97 -4.40 -3.66 8.39
CA GLU A 97 -4.12 -5.03 7.94
C GLU A 97 -5.32 -5.65 7.20
N SER A 98 -6.55 -5.36 7.64
CA SER A 98 -7.76 -5.85 6.99
C SER A 98 -7.92 -5.32 5.57
N LEU A 99 -7.53 -4.07 5.30
CA LEU A 99 -7.47 -3.52 3.93
C LEU A 99 -6.57 -4.36 3.03
N ARG A 100 -5.33 -4.60 3.50
CA ARG A 100 -4.34 -5.40 2.78
C ARG A 100 -4.84 -6.81 2.51
N LEU A 101 -5.35 -7.48 3.53
CA LEU A 101 -5.87 -8.84 3.43
C LEU A 101 -7.06 -8.93 2.48
N LEU A 102 -8.01 -7.98 2.52
CA LEU A 102 -9.16 -7.97 1.62
C LEU A 102 -8.70 -7.78 0.17
N ALA A 103 -7.76 -6.86 -0.08
CA ALA A 103 -7.20 -6.62 -1.40
C ALA A 103 -6.51 -7.86 -2.00
N GLU A 104 -5.74 -8.59 -1.19
CA GLU A 104 -5.02 -9.78 -1.64
C GLU A 104 -5.92 -11.01 -1.85
N THR A 105 -6.99 -11.14 -1.06
CA THR A 105 -7.79 -12.39 -1.00
C THR A 105 -9.15 -12.30 -1.67
N ALA A 106 -9.68 -11.09 -1.87
CA ALA A 106 -10.96 -10.83 -2.52
C ALA A 106 -10.92 -9.53 -3.35
N PRO A 107 -10.04 -9.43 -4.37
CA PRO A 107 -9.69 -8.17 -5.03
C PRO A 107 -10.89 -7.42 -5.62
N ALA A 108 -11.81 -8.11 -6.32
CA ALA A 108 -13.00 -7.46 -6.89
C ALA A 108 -13.87 -6.79 -5.81
N ARG A 109 -14.04 -7.46 -4.66
CA ARG A 109 -14.79 -6.91 -3.54
C ARG A 109 -14.01 -5.79 -2.85
N ALA A 110 -12.69 -5.92 -2.74
CA ALA A 110 -11.85 -4.88 -2.19
C ALA A 110 -11.95 -3.58 -2.99
N VAL A 111 -12.00 -3.63 -4.33
CA VAL A 111 -12.25 -2.44 -5.15
C VAL A 111 -13.55 -1.76 -4.74
N GLU A 112 -14.66 -2.49 -4.65
CA GLU A 112 -15.97 -1.94 -4.26
C GLU A 112 -15.96 -1.28 -2.86
N VAL A 113 -15.24 -1.88 -1.91
CA VAL A 113 -15.19 -1.42 -0.51
C VAL A 113 -14.22 -0.25 -0.32
N ILE A 114 -13.08 -0.27 -1.01
CA ILE A 114 -11.96 0.66 -0.79
C ILE A 114 -12.07 1.89 -1.71
N ASP A 115 -12.63 1.78 -2.92
CA ASP A 115 -12.78 2.92 -3.85
C ASP A 115 -13.41 4.17 -3.20
N PRO A 116 -14.54 4.06 -2.46
CA PRO A 116 -15.15 5.24 -1.85
C PRO A 116 -14.27 5.88 -0.76
N LEU A 117 -13.42 5.08 -0.10
CA LEU A 117 -12.50 5.55 0.94
C LEU A 117 -11.28 6.25 0.34
N VAL A 118 -10.80 5.78 -0.82
CA VAL A 118 -9.71 6.43 -1.57
C VAL A 118 -10.17 7.78 -2.10
N ARG A 119 -11.35 7.86 -2.73
CA ARG A 119 -11.81 9.07 -3.41
C ARG A 119 -12.28 10.16 -2.45
N VAL A 120 -12.91 9.80 -1.33
CA VAL A 120 -13.53 10.79 -0.43
C VAL A 120 -12.69 10.98 0.83
N LYS A 121 -12.07 12.15 1.00
CA LYS A 121 -11.54 12.56 2.31
C LYS A 121 -12.69 13.01 3.21
N ARG A 122 -13.33 12.07 3.91
CA ARG A 122 -14.39 12.41 4.88
C ARG A 122 -13.75 12.99 6.15
N LYS A 123 -13.96 14.29 6.39
CA LYS A 123 -13.35 15.06 7.50
C LYS A 123 -13.62 14.53 8.92
N SER A 124 -14.50 13.54 9.09
CA SER A 124 -14.95 13.03 10.39
C SER A 124 -14.91 11.51 10.53
N GLN A 125 -14.26 10.78 9.60
CA GLN A 125 -14.14 9.33 9.70
C GLN A 125 -12.71 8.93 10.08
N THR A 126 -12.58 8.18 11.18
CA THR A 126 -11.36 7.46 11.52
C THR A 126 -11.22 6.28 10.56
N VAL A 127 -10.58 6.52 9.42
CA VAL A 127 -10.18 5.51 8.44
C VAL A 127 -8.67 5.25 8.55
N PRO A 128 -8.17 4.12 8.04
CA PRO A 128 -6.74 3.93 7.85
C PRO A 128 -6.09 5.07 7.08
N GLU A 129 -4.80 5.27 7.28
CA GLU A 129 -4.05 6.33 6.59
C GLU A 129 -4.18 6.20 5.06
N ASP A 130 -4.18 7.35 4.37
CA ASP A 130 -4.44 7.41 2.93
C ASP A 130 -3.44 6.53 2.15
N GLU A 131 -2.19 6.42 2.62
CA GLU A 131 -1.17 5.58 1.96
C GLU A 131 -1.59 4.11 1.92
N PHE A 132 -2.09 3.56 3.03
CA PHE A 132 -2.50 2.16 3.10
C PHE A 132 -3.78 1.90 2.31
N LEU A 133 -4.70 2.87 2.28
CA LEU A 133 -5.89 2.80 1.43
C LEU A 133 -5.50 2.70 -0.05
N VAL A 134 -4.63 3.58 -0.52
CA VAL A 134 -4.22 3.63 -1.92
C VAL A 134 -3.41 2.40 -2.32
N ARG A 135 -2.46 1.94 -1.47
CA ARG A 135 -1.71 0.69 -1.69
C ARG A 135 -2.61 -0.52 -1.82
N SER A 136 -3.57 -0.65 -0.91
CA SER A 136 -4.52 -1.77 -0.92
C SER A 136 -5.45 -1.69 -2.13
N TYR A 137 -5.87 -0.48 -2.52
CA TYR A 137 -6.67 -0.27 -3.72
C TYR A 137 -5.93 -0.67 -5.01
N VAL A 138 -4.67 -0.24 -5.18
CA VAL A 138 -3.85 -0.66 -6.34
C VAL A 138 -3.71 -2.17 -6.39
N THR A 139 -3.44 -2.81 -5.25
CA THR A 139 -3.35 -4.28 -5.13
C THR A 139 -4.67 -4.95 -5.56
N ALA A 140 -5.81 -4.42 -5.11
CA ALA A 140 -7.13 -4.92 -5.47
C ALA A 140 -7.45 -4.75 -6.96
N CYS A 141 -7.13 -3.59 -7.53
CA CYS A 141 -7.26 -3.29 -8.95
C CYS A 141 -6.45 -4.27 -9.81
N GLN A 142 -5.18 -4.51 -9.45
CA GLN A 142 -4.34 -5.50 -10.13
C GLN A 142 -4.92 -6.92 -10.04
N GLY A 143 -5.35 -7.35 -8.85
CA GLY A 143 -5.94 -8.67 -8.65
C GLY A 143 -7.32 -8.87 -9.29
N SER A 144 -8.01 -7.79 -9.66
CA SER A 144 -9.33 -7.81 -10.31
C SER A 144 -9.28 -7.36 -11.78
N ASN A 145 -8.09 -7.09 -12.32
CA ASN A 145 -7.90 -6.56 -13.68
C ASN A 145 -8.72 -5.28 -13.95
N THR A 146 -8.78 -4.38 -12.96
CA THR A 146 -9.39 -3.06 -13.04
C THR A 146 -8.29 -1.99 -13.03
N SER A 147 -8.43 -0.91 -13.80
CA SER A 147 -7.46 0.19 -13.76
C SER A 147 -7.63 1.05 -12.50
N PRO A 148 -6.55 1.34 -11.74
CA PRO A 148 -6.60 2.28 -10.62
C PRO A 148 -6.33 3.74 -11.04
N VAL A 149 -6.06 4.02 -12.33
CA VAL A 149 -5.47 5.29 -12.78
C VAL A 149 -6.28 6.50 -12.37
N ASP A 150 -7.60 6.50 -12.58
CA ASP A 150 -8.44 7.64 -12.19
C ASP A 150 -8.29 8.00 -10.70
N ALA A 151 -8.33 7.00 -9.82
CA ALA A 151 -8.19 7.21 -8.39
C ALA A 151 -6.76 7.64 -8.01
N LEU A 152 -5.74 7.13 -8.70
CA LEU A 152 -4.35 7.53 -8.48
C LEU A 152 -4.10 8.99 -8.90
N VAL A 153 -4.69 9.42 -10.02
CA VAL A 153 -4.64 10.82 -10.46
C VAL A 153 -5.32 11.74 -9.45
N ASP A 154 -6.54 11.37 -9.02
CA ASP A 154 -7.27 12.09 -7.98
C ASP A 154 -6.42 12.22 -6.70
N VAL A 155 -5.81 11.13 -6.24
CA VAL A 155 -4.99 11.14 -5.02
C VAL A 155 -3.75 12.02 -5.19
N ALA A 156 -2.97 11.83 -6.25
CA ALA A 156 -1.69 12.52 -6.41
C ALA A 156 -1.86 14.05 -6.54
N THR A 157 -2.91 14.48 -7.22
CA THR A 157 -3.20 15.90 -7.48
C THR A 157 -3.97 16.59 -6.36
N ASN A 158 -4.59 15.83 -5.45
CA ASN A 158 -5.37 16.39 -4.34
C ASN A 158 -4.49 16.81 -3.16
N ILE A 159 -4.30 18.12 -3.00
CA ILE A 159 -3.53 18.73 -1.90
C ILE A 159 -4.06 18.40 -0.50
N PHE A 160 -5.31 17.94 -0.38
CA PHE A 160 -5.88 17.54 0.89
C PHE A 160 -5.53 16.09 1.25
N LYS A 161 -5.01 15.28 0.34
CA LYS A 161 -4.53 13.92 0.68
C LYS A 161 -3.19 13.99 1.41
N GLN A 162 -2.93 12.99 2.26
CA GLN A 162 -1.63 12.90 2.95
C GLN A 162 -0.49 12.77 1.94
N ASP A 163 0.63 13.44 2.20
CA ASP A 163 1.78 13.45 1.29
C ASP A 163 2.30 12.06 0.97
N ALA A 164 2.35 11.15 1.95
CA ALA A 164 2.76 9.76 1.73
C ALA A 164 1.90 9.05 0.67
N ALA A 165 0.57 9.26 0.71
CA ALA A 165 -0.35 8.72 -0.29
C ALA A 165 -0.16 9.36 -1.67
N ARG A 166 0.05 10.68 -1.72
CA ARG A 166 0.33 11.42 -2.96
C ARG A 166 1.62 10.94 -3.61
N HIS A 167 2.68 10.75 -2.82
CA HIS A 167 3.96 10.22 -3.29
C HIS A 167 3.84 8.80 -3.79
N TYR A 168 3.11 7.93 -3.07
CA TYR A 168 2.85 6.57 -3.53
C TYR A 168 2.03 6.57 -4.82
N ALA A 169 1.00 7.41 -4.94
CA ALA A 169 0.18 7.49 -6.13
C ALA A 169 0.98 7.95 -7.35
N ALA A 170 1.82 8.97 -7.23
CA ALA A 170 2.74 9.38 -8.28
C ALA A 170 3.68 8.24 -8.69
N GLN A 171 4.22 7.49 -7.73
CA GLN A 171 5.06 6.33 -8.03
C GLN A 171 4.29 5.21 -8.75
N ALA A 172 3.07 4.90 -8.30
CA ALA A 172 2.24 3.84 -8.84
C ALA A 172 1.78 4.15 -10.28
N LEU A 173 1.50 5.42 -10.60
CA LEU A 173 1.19 5.85 -11.99
C LEU A 173 2.31 5.47 -12.98
N GLY A 174 3.56 5.35 -12.53
CA GLY A 174 4.69 4.85 -13.33
C GLY A 174 4.61 3.37 -13.74
N ASP A 175 3.63 2.62 -13.23
CA ASP A 175 3.34 1.26 -13.68
C ASP A 175 2.26 1.23 -14.80
N PHE A 176 1.59 2.36 -15.05
CA PHE A 176 0.45 2.48 -15.96
C PHE A 176 0.76 3.38 -17.16
N GLY A 177 2.00 3.40 -17.64
CA GLY A 177 2.42 4.25 -18.77
C GLY A 177 1.73 3.96 -20.11
N HIS A 178 1.03 2.83 -20.23
CA HIS A 178 0.17 2.51 -21.36
C HIS A 178 -1.16 3.27 -21.33
N GLU A 179 -1.54 3.84 -20.18
CA GLU A 179 -2.75 4.66 -20.02
C GLU A 179 -2.38 6.15 -20.15
N PRO A 180 -2.86 6.86 -21.19
CA PRO A 180 -2.46 8.26 -21.44
C PRO A 180 -2.75 9.21 -20.27
N LEU A 181 -3.78 8.92 -19.48
CA LEU A 181 -4.14 9.72 -18.31
C LEU A 181 -3.05 9.66 -17.23
N ALA A 182 -2.37 8.53 -17.05
CA ALA A 182 -1.29 8.39 -16.09
C ALA A 182 -0.08 9.25 -16.48
N VAL A 183 0.31 9.20 -17.76
CA VAL A 183 1.40 10.03 -18.31
C VAL A 183 1.09 11.51 -18.11
N LYS A 184 -0.10 11.95 -18.54
CA LYS A 184 -0.53 13.34 -18.42
C LYS A 184 -0.53 13.83 -16.97
N ALA A 185 -1.03 13.01 -16.04
CA ALA A 185 -1.03 13.37 -14.63
C ALA A 185 0.40 13.51 -14.07
N LEU A 186 1.32 12.64 -14.47
CA LEU A 186 2.73 12.75 -14.06
C LEU A 186 3.41 13.99 -14.64
N GLU A 187 3.14 14.35 -15.90
CA GLU A 187 3.62 15.61 -16.50
C GLU A 187 3.08 16.83 -15.73
N THR A 188 1.79 16.83 -15.42
CA THR A 188 1.18 17.87 -14.57
C THR A 188 1.86 17.94 -13.21
N LEU A 189 2.09 16.81 -12.54
CA LEU A 189 2.74 16.80 -11.23
C LEU A 189 4.18 17.32 -11.29
N LEU A 190 4.92 17.01 -12.36
CA LEU A 190 6.29 17.48 -12.59
C LEU A 190 6.37 19.01 -12.69
N ILE A 191 5.36 19.63 -13.31
CA ILE A 191 5.32 21.07 -13.60
C ILE A 191 4.60 21.87 -12.50
N GLU A 192 3.41 21.43 -12.08
CA GLU A 192 2.46 22.22 -11.31
C GLU A 192 2.51 21.98 -9.80
N SER A 193 3.25 20.98 -9.31
CA SER A 193 3.37 20.69 -7.86
C SER A 193 4.31 21.66 -7.13
N THR A 194 4.15 22.96 -7.38
CA THR A 194 4.96 24.02 -6.76
C THR A 194 4.89 23.92 -5.23
N GLY A 195 6.04 23.87 -4.59
CA GLY A 195 6.17 23.72 -3.13
C GLY A 195 6.32 22.28 -2.60
N ASN A 196 6.08 21.23 -3.40
CA ASN A 196 6.39 19.85 -3.01
C ASN A 196 7.42 19.23 -3.98
N THR A 197 8.71 19.52 -3.72
CA THR A 197 9.84 18.99 -4.50
C THR A 197 9.89 17.47 -4.54
N TYR A 198 9.51 16.80 -3.44
CA TYR A 198 9.58 15.34 -3.38
C TYR A 198 8.54 14.68 -4.29
N LEU A 199 7.33 15.23 -4.36
CA LEU A 199 6.30 14.77 -5.31
C LEU A 199 6.75 14.95 -6.76
N ARG A 200 7.42 16.07 -7.09
CA ARG A 200 8.00 16.31 -8.43
C ARG A 200 9.10 15.30 -8.77
N ILE A 201 9.95 14.94 -7.79
CA ILE A 201 10.96 13.89 -7.95
C ILE A 201 10.27 12.55 -8.28
N LYS A 202 9.21 12.18 -7.55
CA LYS A 202 8.46 10.95 -7.81
C LYS A 202 7.82 10.95 -9.21
N ALA A 203 7.30 12.10 -9.64
CA ALA A 203 6.76 12.26 -10.99
C ALA A 203 7.84 12.07 -12.06
N ALA A 204 8.98 12.74 -11.94
CA ALA A 204 10.11 12.60 -12.88
C ALA A 204 10.65 11.17 -12.95
N GLN A 205 10.82 10.50 -11.79
CA GLN A 205 11.26 9.09 -11.74
C GLN A 205 10.27 8.17 -12.44
N SER A 206 8.98 8.41 -12.28
CA SER A 206 7.92 7.61 -12.89
C SER A 206 7.83 7.87 -14.41
N LEU A 207 7.99 9.12 -14.84
CA LEU A 207 8.07 9.49 -16.26
C LEU A 207 9.29 8.85 -16.93
N ARG A 208 10.46 8.89 -16.28
CA ARG A 208 11.68 8.23 -16.79
C ARG A 208 11.48 6.73 -17.01
N LYS A 209 10.64 6.08 -16.19
CA LYS A 209 10.33 4.65 -16.31
C LYS A 209 9.46 4.33 -17.53
N ILE A 210 8.54 5.24 -17.91
CA ILE A 210 7.49 4.96 -18.90
C ILE A 210 7.69 5.65 -20.25
N LEU A 211 8.42 6.76 -20.28
CA LEU A 211 8.68 7.51 -21.51
C LEU A 211 9.90 6.96 -22.27
N PRO A 212 9.88 6.99 -23.61
CA PRO A 212 11.09 6.85 -24.41
C PRO A 212 12.14 7.89 -24.03
N ALA A 213 13.42 7.52 -24.10
CA ALA A 213 14.53 8.38 -23.67
C ALA A 213 14.51 9.77 -24.32
N GLU A 214 14.23 9.87 -25.63
CA GLU A 214 14.15 11.14 -26.36
C GLU A 214 13.04 12.07 -25.83
N GLN A 215 11.87 11.50 -25.54
CA GLN A 215 10.74 12.24 -24.97
C GLN A 215 11.05 12.69 -23.53
N ALA A 216 11.67 11.81 -22.74
CA ALA A 216 12.12 12.13 -21.39
C ALA A 216 13.17 13.27 -21.40
N CYS A 217 14.18 13.21 -22.29
CA CYS A 217 15.17 14.28 -22.45
C CYS A 217 14.52 15.62 -22.78
N THR A 218 13.60 15.64 -23.74
CA THR A 218 12.90 16.85 -24.16
C THR A 218 12.07 17.44 -23.01
N LEU A 219 11.30 16.60 -22.32
CA LEU A 219 10.46 17.03 -21.20
C LEU A 219 11.32 17.56 -20.04
N PHE A 220 12.29 16.77 -19.56
CA PHE A 220 13.12 17.15 -18.41
C PHE A 220 14.00 18.36 -18.71
N GLY A 221 14.54 18.48 -19.94
CA GLY A 221 15.29 19.65 -20.38
C GLY A 221 14.43 20.91 -20.34
N SER A 222 13.21 20.85 -20.90
CA SER A 222 12.29 22.00 -20.89
C SER A 222 11.88 22.44 -19.48
N VAL A 223 11.77 21.50 -18.53
CA VAL A 223 11.47 21.80 -17.13
C VAL A 223 12.69 22.39 -16.43
N ALA A 224 13.89 21.85 -16.69
CA ALA A 224 15.14 22.35 -16.11
C ALA A 224 15.43 23.80 -16.52
N GLU A 225 15.21 24.16 -17.79
CA GLU A 225 15.38 25.53 -18.29
C GLU A 225 14.54 26.57 -17.55
N ARG A 226 13.41 26.15 -16.98
CA ARG A 226 12.44 27.02 -16.30
C ARG A 226 12.47 26.86 -14.78
N GLU A 227 13.34 26.01 -14.25
CA GLU A 227 13.38 25.66 -12.84
C GLU A 227 14.16 26.71 -12.03
N ALA A 228 13.50 27.33 -11.06
CA ALA A 228 14.14 28.27 -10.15
C ALA A 228 14.79 27.57 -8.93
N GLY A 229 14.31 26.39 -8.55
CA GLY A 229 14.77 25.63 -7.38
C GLY A 229 16.06 24.86 -7.64
N VAL A 230 17.17 25.33 -7.06
CA VAL A 230 18.52 24.75 -7.23
C VAL A 230 18.58 23.23 -6.98
N ASN A 231 17.91 22.73 -5.94
CA ASN A 231 17.93 21.31 -5.60
C ASN A 231 17.21 20.44 -6.64
N PHE A 232 16.06 20.92 -7.15
CA PHE A 232 15.31 20.18 -8.16
C PHE A 232 15.99 20.27 -9.53
N LEU A 233 16.54 21.44 -9.87
CA LEU A 233 17.36 21.62 -11.07
C LEU A 233 18.56 20.66 -11.09
N LYS A 234 19.31 20.56 -9.98
CA LYS A 234 20.41 19.59 -9.86
C LYS A 234 19.93 18.16 -10.07
N PHE A 235 18.78 17.80 -9.51
CA PHE A 235 18.19 16.48 -9.72
C PHE A 235 17.84 16.21 -11.19
N LEU A 236 17.23 17.18 -11.89
CA LEU A 236 16.92 17.05 -13.32
C LEU A 236 18.18 16.94 -14.17
N ASN A 237 19.23 17.74 -13.89
CA ASN A 237 20.50 17.67 -14.61
C ASN A 237 21.15 16.28 -14.47
N ASN A 238 21.21 15.74 -13.25
CA ASN A 238 21.70 14.37 -13.04
C ASN A 238 20.87 13.35 -13.84
N MET A 239 19.55 13.55 -13.94
CA MET A 239 18.68 12.65 -14.69
C MET A 239 18.90 12.75 -16.21
N LEU A 240 19.16 13.96 -16.73
CA LEU A 240 19.50 14.19 -18.13
C LEU A 240 20.86 13.57 -18.49
N GLU A 241 21.85 13.71 -17.61
CA GLU A 241 23.17 13.06 -17.74
C GLU A 241 23.04 11.53 -17.76
N ASP A 242 22.29 10.96 -16.81
CA ASP A 242 22.01 9.51 -16.75
C ASP A 242 21.34 8.96 -18.01
N LEU A 243 20.54 9.78 -18.69
CA LEU A 243 19.83 9.43 -19.93
C LEU A 243 20.69 9.63 -21.18
N GLY A 244 21.87 10.25 -21.06
CA GLY A 244 22.71 10.60 -22.20
C GLY A 244 22.08 11.67 -23.10
N CYS A 245 21.30 12.59 -22.52
CA CYS A 245 20.69 13.69 -23.26
C CYS A 245 21.78 14.66 -23.77
N PRO A 246 21.62 15.23 -24.97
CA PRO A 246 22.56 16.18 -25.54
C PRO A 246 22.59 17.54 -24.81
#